data_AF-A0A4R6MCL5-F1
#
_entry.id   AF-A0A4R6MCL5-F1
#
_cell.length_a   1.000
_cell.length_b   1.000
_cell.length_c   1.000
_cell.angle_alpha   90.00
_cell.angle_beta   90.00
_cell.angle_gamma   90.00
#
_symmetry.space_group_name_H-M   'P 1'
#
loop_
_entity.id
_entity.type
_entity.pdbx_description
1 polymer ?
#
loop_
_entity_poly.entity_id
_entity_poly.type
_entity_poly.pdbx_seq_one_letter_code
_entity_poly.pdbx_strand_id
1 'polypeptide(L)'
;MKKLFTLCVLILALKLTAQTKSSGDYSVTISNVTTAQSSGEMFGVSYSRLNYKGNYIIYKKGAKIASQEFSALKGKNVTTVNISFDDSSGNTVTYDHETKLYEFMGEEKNLGNSKKTEDVILNSILYYAELMFK
;
A
#
# COMPACT_ATOMS: atom_id res chain seq x y z
N MET A 1 -1.98 53.30 -13.45
CA MET A 1 -0.89 52.32 -13.71
C MET A 1 -0.79 51.38 -12.53
N LYS A 2 -0.79 50.06 -12.81
CA LYS A 2 -0.18 48.99 -11.97
C LYS A 2 -0.94 48.66 -10.67
N LYS A 3 -1.28 47.42 -10.31
CA LYS A 3 -1.01 46.09 -10.87
C LYS A 3 -2.10 45.15 -10.30
N LEU A 4 -2.74 44.37 -11.17
CA LEU A 4 -3.43 43.14 -10.79
C LEU A 4 -2.38 42.18 -10.20
N PHE A 5 -2.58 41.73 -8.96
CA PHE A 5 -1.90 40.53 -8.45
C PHE A 5 -2.92 39.41 -8.38
N THR A 6 -3.15 38.75 -9.51
CA THR A 6 -3.86 37.47 -9.54
C THR A 6 -2.89 36.42 -9.03
N LEU A 7 -3.07 36.03 -7.77
CA LEU A 7 -2.38 34.92 -7.15
C LEU A 7 -2.97 33.62 -7.73
N CYS A 8 -2.36 33.08 -8.79
CA CYS A 8 -2.67 31.74 -9.26
C CYS A 8 -2.19 30.72 -8.21
N VAL A 9 -3.13 30.24 -7.39
CA VAL A 9 -2.94 29.03 -6.57
C VAL A 9 -2.85 27.85 -7.53
N LEU A 10 -1.63 27.50 -7.91
CA LEU A 10 -1.35 26.31 -8.72
C LEU A 10 -1.49 25.08 -7.81
N ILE A 11 -2.72 24.56 -7.66
CA ILE A 11 -2.95 23.25 -7.06
C ILE A 11 -2.44 22.21 -8.07
N LEU A 12 -1.15 21.87 -7.99
CA LEU A 12 -0.58 20.68 -8.61
C LEU A 12 -1.15 19.44 -7.91
N ALA A 13 -2.40 19.10 -8.22
CA ALA A 13 -2.94 17.78 -7.94
C ALA A 13 -2.28 16.79 -8.91
N LEU A 14 -1.06 16.36 -8.59
CA LEU A 14 -0.41 15.23 -9.24
C LEU A 14 -1.29 14.00 -8.99
N LYS A 15 -2.14 13.65 -9.96
CA LYS A 15 -2.84 12.37 -9.96
C LYS A 15 -1.77 11.29 -10.02
N LEU A 16 -1.46 10.66 -8.89
CA LEU A 16 -0.64 9.46 -8.84
C LEU A 16 -1.26 8.44 -9.78
N THR A 17 -0.55 8.11 -10.85
CA THR A 17 -0.94 7.10 -11.82
C THR A 17 -1.13 5.78 -11.09
N ALA A 18 -2.16 5.02 -11.48
CA ALA A 18 -2.34 3.66 -10.99
C ALA A 18 -1.07 2.83 -11.27
N GLN A 19 -0.63 2.06 -10.28
CA GLN A 19 0.56 1.21 -10.37
C GLN A 19 0.13 -0.25 -10.40
N THR A 20 0.72 -1.05 -11.27
CA THR A 20 0.33 -2.45 -11.46
C THR A 20 1.54 -3.38 -11.31
N LYS A 21 1.32 -4.55 -10.72
CA LYS A 21 2.29 -5.64 -10.63
C LYS A 21 1.64 -6.98 -10.91
N SER A 22 2.37 -7.89 -11.54
CA SER A 22 1.88 -9.24 -11.90
C SER A 22 2.83 -10.33 -11.41
N SER A 23 2.27 -11.49 -11.08
CA SER A 23 2.97 -12.74 -10.76
C SER A 23 2.08 -13.93 -11.12
N GLY A 24 2.58 -14.83 -11.95
CA GLY A 24 1.80 -15.96 -12.48
C GLY A 24 0.51 -15.51 -13.14
N ASP A 25 -0.61 -16.08 -12.70
CA ASP A 25 -1.96 -15.76 -13.18
C ASP A 25 -2.54 -14.47 -12.60
N TYR A 26 -1.89 -13.85 -11.62
CA TYR A 26 -2.42 -12.71 -10.89
C TYR A 26 -1.80 -11.39 -11.34
N SER A 27 -2.62 -10.34 -11.36
CA SER A 27 -2.14 -8.97 -11.37
C SER A 27 -2.90 -8.11 -10.38
N VAL A 28 -2.19 -7.15 -9.78
CA VAL A 28 -2.70 -6.22 -8.79
C VAL A 28 -2.43 -4.82 -9.26
N THR A 29 -3.45 -3.97 -9.19
CA THR A 29 -3.34 -2.54 -9.44
C THR A 29 -3.70 -1.77 -8.18
N ILE A 30 -2.86 -0.82 -7.76
CA ILE A 30 -3.20 0.16 -6.71
C ILE A 30 -3.43 1.55 -7.32
N SER A 31 -4.35 2.30 -6.74
CA SER A 31 -4.70 3.65 -7.21
C SER A 31 -5.18 4.54 -6.06
N ASN A 32 -5.26 5.85 -6.30
CA ASN A 32 -5.67 6.86 -5.32
C ASN A 32 -4.89 6.75 -4.01
N VAL A 33 -3.58 6.46 -4.10
CA VAL A 33 -2.74 6.31 -2.92
C VAL A 33 -2.52 7.70 -2.31
N THR A 34 -2.93 7.84 -1.06
CA THR A 34 -2.71 9.02 -0.22
C THR A 34 -1.75 8.66 0.91
N THR A 35 -0.99 9.64 1.38
CA THR A 35 -0.02 9.46 2.47
C THR A 35 -0.23 10.52 3.54
N ALA A 36 -0.28 10.09 4.80
CA ALA A 36 -0.38 10.96 5.95
C ALA A 36 0.65 10.55 7.00
N GLN A 37 1.39 11.52 7.53
CA GLN A 37 2.28 11.28 8.66
C GLN A 37 1.49 11.35 9.97
N SER A 38 1.67 10.34 10.82
CA SER A 38 1.13 10.34 12.18
C SER A 38 2.26 10.15 13.18
N SER A 39 2.21 10.89 14.28
CA SER A 39 3.07 10.68 15.45
C SER A 39 2.28 10.05 16.59
N GLY A 40 2.94 9.24 17.40
CA GLY A 40 2.40 8.74 18.66
C GLY A 40 3.49 8.61 19.70
N GLU A 41 3.09 8.33 20.94
CA GLU A 41 3.99 8.08 22.06
C GLU A 41 3.62 6.74 22.68
N MET A 42 4.61 5.90 22.92
CA MET A 42 4.43 4.63 23.62
C MET A 42 5.60 4.44 24.57
N PHE A 43 5.30 4.19 25.84
CA PHE A 43 6.29 4.08 26.92
C PHE A 43 7.28 5.26 26.99
N GLY A 44 6.80 6.49 26.76
CA GLY A 44 7.65 7.69 26.78
C GLY A 44 8.52 7.87 25.53
N VAL A 45 8.39 7.01 24.53
CA VAL A 45 9.13 7.11 23.26
C VAL A 45 8.21 7.60 22.16
N SER A 46 8.53 8.77 21.60
CA SER A 46 7.86 9.31 20.42
C SER A 46 8.25 8.53 19.17
N TYR A 47 7.26 8.13 18.39
CA TYR A 47 7.47 7.50 17.10
C TYR A 47 6.68 8.22 16.01
N SER A 48 7.29 8.30 14.82
CA SER A 48 6.64 8.79 13.60
C SER A 48 6.38 7.62 12.67
N ARG A 49 5.20 7.59 12.06
CA ARG A 49 4.81 6.57 11.08
C ARG A 49 4.19 7.25 9.87
N LEU A 50 4.39 6.65 8.71
CA LEU A 50 3.72 7.05 7.49
C LEU A 50 2.56 6.08 7.24
N ASN A 51 1.36 6.63 7.16
CA ASN A 51 0.15 5.90 6.80
C ASN A 51 -0.13 6.11 5.33
N TYR A 52 -0.44 5.02 4.65
CA TYR A 52 -0.87 4.99 3.27
C TYR A 52 -2.30 4.47 3.22
N LYS A 53 -3.14 5.06 2.38
CA LYS A 53 -4.47 4.53 2.06
C LYS A 53 -4.69 4.62 0.58
N GLY A 54 -5.43 3.68 0.02
CA GLY A 54 -5.78 3.73 -1.39
C GLY A 54 -6.74 2.61 -1.76
N ASN A 55 -6.92 2.42 -3.06
CA ASN A 55 -7.74 1.36 -3.61
C ASN A 55 -6.86 0.33 -4.29
N TYR A 56 -7.27 -0.93 -4.28
CA TYR A 56 -6.65 -1.98 -5.04
C TYR A 56 -7.67 -2.73 -5.91
N ILE A 57 -7.18 -3.32 -6.99
CA ILE A 57 -7.93 -4.25 -7.83
C ILE A 57 -7.06 -5.49 -8.05
N ILE A 58 -7.63 -6.67 -7.87
CA ILE A 58 -6.99 -7.96 -8.18
C ILE A 58 -7.63 -8.54 -9.43
N TYR A 59 -6.80 -9.00 -10.35
CA TYR A 59 -7.19 -9.77 -11.52
C TYR A 59 -6.57 -11.18 -11.46
N LYS A 60 -7.31 -12.19 -11.90
CA LYS A 60 -6.82 -13.56 -12.16
C LYS A 60 -7.08 -13.88 -13.63
N LYS A 61 -6.03 -14.18 -14.40
CA LYS A 61 -6.09 -14.43 -15.86
C LYS A 61 -6.83 -13.33 -16.63
N GLY A 62 -6.63 -12.07 -16.22
CA GLY A 62 -7.26 -10.89 -16.82
C GLY A 62 -8.68 -10.58 -16.36
N ALA A 63 -9.36 -11.48 -15.63
CA ALA A 63 -10.67 -11.23 -15.06
C ALA A 63 -10.55 -10.53 -13.69
N LYS A 64 -11.33 -9.47 -13.46
CA LYS A 64 -11.39 -8.79 -12.16
C LYS A 64 -12.04 -9.70 -11.12
N ILE A 65 -11.36 -9.99 -10.02
CA ILE A 65 -11.86 -10.86 -8.95
C ILE A 65 -12.06 -10.14 -7.61
N ALA A 66 -11.38 -9.01 -7.37
CA ALA A 66 -11.59 -8.18 -6.18
C ALA A 66 -11.29 -6.70 -6.47
N SER A 67 -11.94 -5.80 -5.74
CA SER A 67 -11.71 -4.35 -5.82
C SER A 67 -12.16 -3.71 -4.52
N GLN A 68 -11.21 -3.31 -3.66
CA GLN A 68 -11.50 -2.77 -2.32
C GLN A 68 -10.45 -1.72 -1.93
N GLU A 69 -10.58 -1.17 -0.72
CA GLU A 69 -9.58 -0.29 -0.11
C GLU A 69 -8.46 -1.07 0.56
N PHE A 70 -7.29 -0.44 0.69
CA PHE A 70 -6.22 -0.90 1.57
C PHE A 70 -5.75 0.23 2.47
N SER A 71 -5.13 -0.15 3.59
CA SER A 71 -4.30 0.75 4.38
C SER A 71 -2.95 0.12 4.63
N ALA A 72 -1.90 0.93 4.73
CA ALA A 72 -0.58 0.45 5.10
C ALA A 72 0.09 1.39 6.09
N LEU A 73 0.82 0.82 7.01
CA LEU A 73 1.57 1.53 8.04
C LEU A 73 3.04 1.22 7.88
N LYS A 74 3.83 2.24 7.51
CA LYS A 74 5.29 2.14 7.44
C LYS A 74 5.90 2.59 8.77
N GLY A 75 6.45 1.62 9.49
CA GLY A 75 7.36 1.83 10.61
C GLY A 75 8.82 1.88 10.16
N LYS A 76 9.74 1.82 11.13
CA LYS A 76 11.18 1.85 10.87
C LYS A 76 11.67 0.56 10.20
N ASN A 77 11.32 -0.59 10.79
CA ASN A 77 11.81 -1.91 10.36
C ASN A 77 10.72 -2.77 9.72
N VAL A 78 9.45 -2.36 9.83
CA VAL A 78 8.31 -3.15 9.37
C VAL A 78 7.33 -2.25 8.63
N THR A 79 6.78 -2.75 7.53
CA THR A 79 5.56 -2.21 6.92
C THR A 79 4.46 -3.25 7.05
N THR A 80 3.32 -2.85 7.60
CA THR A 80 2.11 -3.69 7.60
C THR A 80 1.15 -3.17 6.54
N VAL A 81 0.52 -4.07 5.80
CA VAL A 81 -0.48 -3.76 4.77
C VAL A 81 -1.75 -4.50 5.14
N ASN A 82 -2.76 -3.74 5.56
CA ASN A 82 -4.09 -4.25 5.81
C ASN A 82 -4.90 -4.19 4.50
N ILE A 83 -5.28 -5.38 4.04
CA ILE A 83 -6.04 -5.62 2.82
C ILE A 83 -7.48 -5.88 3.24
N SER A 84 -8.32 -4.86 3.13
CA SER A 84 -9.72 -4.97 3.52
C SER A 84 -10.46 -5.94 2.61
N PHE A 85 -11.12 -6.92 3.19
CA PHE A 85 -12.04 -7.81 2.46
C PHE A 85 -13.46 -7.23 2.48
N ASP A 86 -13.86 -6.60 3.59
CA ASP A 86 -15.10 -5.84 3.76
C ASP A 86 -14.89 -4.64 4.72
N ASP A 87 -15.97 -3.93 5.07
CA ASP A 87 -15.94 -2.73 5.93
C ASP A 87 -15.48 -3.00 7.38
N SER A 88 -15.47 -4.27 7.80
CA SER A 88 -15.24 -4.73 9.17
C SER A 88 -14.07 -5.72 9.31
N SER A 89 -13.62 -6.32 8.21
CA SER A 89 -12.62 -7.39 8.20
C SER A 89 -11.54 -7.14 7.15
N GLY A 90 -10.31 -7.50 7.52
CA GLY A 90 -9.15 -7.33 6.66
C GLY A 90 -8.05 -8.32 7.03
N ASN A 91 -7.23 -8.62 6.04
CA ASN A 91 -6.08 -9.50 6.17
C ASN A 91 -4.81 -8.65 6.20
N THR A 92 -3.93 -8.90 7.16
CA THR A 92 -2.68 -8.13 7.28
C THR A 92 -1.52 -8.94 6.74
N VAL A 93 -0.81 -8.36 5.78
CA VAL A 93 0.49 -8.85 5.34
C VAL A 93 1.57 -7.96 5.95
N THR A 94 2.60 -8.58 6.51
CA THR A 94 3.71 -7.89 7.14
C THR A 94 4.96 -8.00 6.27
N TYR A 95 5.66 -6.90 6.04
CA TYR A 95 6.96 -6.88 5.37
C TYR A 95 8.04 -6.40 6.34
N ASP A 96 9.02 -7.24 6.59
CA ASP A 96 10.20 -6.93 7.39
C ASP A 96 11.30 -6.36 6.47
N HIS A 97 11.77 -5.14 6.75
CA HIS A 97 12.76 -4.43 5.92
C HIS A 97 14.19 -4.95 6.11
N GLU A 98 14.48 -5.64 7.22
CA GLU A 98 15.80 -6.18 7.51
C GLU A 98 16.00 -7.53 6.79
N THR A 99 15.04 -8.44 6.95
CA THR A 99 15.05 -9.78 6.33
C THR A 99 14.49 -9.81 4.91
N LYS A 100 13.70 -8.80 4.54
CA LYS A 100 13.03 -8.66 3.24
C LYS A 100 12.00 -9.76 2.97
N LEU A 101 11.41 -10.29 4.02
CA LEU A 101 10.39 -11.32 3.96
C LEU A 101 9.01 -10.70 4.12
N TYR A 102 8.05 -11.26 3.37
CA TYR A 102 6.63 -11.03 3.53
C TYR A 102 6.06 -12.17 4.37
N GLU A 103 5.31 -11.85 5.41
CA GLU A 103 4.57 -12.80 6.23
C GLU A 103 3.07 -12.61 6.03
N PHE A 104 2.36 -13.70 5.77
CA PHE A 104 0.91 -13.74 5.76
C PHE A 104 0.40 -15.08 6.29
N MET A 105 -0.42 -15.05 7.34
CA MET A 105 -1.01 -16.25 7.98
C MET A 105 0.06 -17.26 8.45
N GLY A 106 1.23 -16.79 8.88
CA GLY A 106 2.34 -17.63 9.31
C GLY A 106 3.17 -18.24 8.18
N GLU A 107 2.86 -17.95 6.91
CA GLU A 107 3.72 -18.28 5.77
C GLU A 107 4.64 -17.10 5.45
N GLU A 108 5.93 -17.39 5.24
CA GLU A 108 6.93 -16.40 4.84
C GLU A 108 7.35 -16.59 3.38
N LYS A 109 7.51 -15.48 2.65
CA LYS A 109 7.94 -15.49 1.26
C LYS A 109 8.87 -14.32 0.94
N ASN A 110 9.94 -14.59 0.21
CA ASN A 110 10.77 -13.56 -0.40
C ASN A 110 10.26 -13.26 -1.82
N LEU A 111 9.76 -12.04 -2.04
CA LEU A 111 9.23 -11.57 -3.33
C LEU A 111 10.21 -10.61 -4.05
N GLY A 112 11.47 -10.63 -3.63
CA GLY A 112 12.53 -9.75 -4.12
C GLY A 112 12.55 -8.38 -3.45
N ASN A 113 13.58 -7.58 -3.79
CA ASN A 113 13.77 -6.25 -3.22
C ASN A 113 12.62 -5.31 -3.58
N SER A 114 11.99 -4.74 -2.57
CA SER A 114 10.98 -3.68 -2.71
C SER A 114 11.65 -2.35 -2.40
N LYS A 115 11.72 -1.45 -3.40
CA LYS A 115 12.51 -0.21 -3.29
C LYS A 115 11.71 0.90 -2.62
N LYS A 116 10.40 0.91 -2.84
CA LYS A 116 9.45 1.89 -2.31
C LYS A 116 8.32 1.21 -1.54
N THR A 117 7.60 1.98 -0.73
CA THR A 117 6.49 1.45 0.07
C THR A 117 5.32 1.02 -0.81
N GLU A 118 5.12 1.65 -1.96
CA GLU A 118 4.16 1.24 -2.98
C GLU A 118 4.49 -0.14 -3.55
N ASP A 119 5.78 -0.48 -3.73
CA ASP A 119 6.20 -1.83 -4.13
C ASP A 119 5.83 -2.85 -3.05
N VAL A 120 6.04 -2.48 -1.78
CA VAL A 120 5.67 -3.32 -0.62
C VAL A 120 4.17 -3.56 -0.58
N ILE A 121 3.35 -2.52 -0.80
CA ILE A 121 1.89 -2.62 -0.86
C ILE A 121 1.47 -3.55 -2.02
N LEU A 122 1.99 -3.33 -3.22
CA LEU A 122 1.69 -4.17 -4.39
C LEU A 122 2.04 -5.63 -4.15
N ASN A 123 3.24 -5.91 -3.64
CA ASN A 123 3.69 -7.26 -3.33
C ASN A 123 2.84 -7.92 -2.24
N SER A 124 2.45 -7.16 -1.22
CA SER A 124 1.60 -7.66 -0.14
C SER A 124 0.25 -8.13 -0.66
N ILE A 125 -0.41 -7.30 -1.47
CA ILE A 125 -1.71 -7.63 -2.06
C ILE A 125 -1.59 -8.79 -3.07
N LEU A 126 -0.48 -8.86 -3.81
CA LEU A 126 -0.22 -9.96 -4.73
C LEU A 126 -0.02 -11.28 -3.99
N TYR A 127 0.73 -11.27 -2.88
CA TYR A 127 0.95 -12.47 -2.07
C TYR A 127 -0.35 -12.97 -1.43
N TYR A 128 -1.15 -12.04 -0.90
CA TYR A 128 -2.51 -12.31 -0.44
C TYR A 128 -3.36 -12.97 -1.55
N ALA A 129 -3.31 -12.43 -2.77
CA ALA A 129 -4.08 -12.97 -3.89
C ALA A 129 -3.67 -14.41 -4.24
N GLU A 130 -2.37 -14.68 -4.28
CA GLU A 130 -1.81 -16.02 -4.54
C GLU A 130 -2.24 -17.06 -3.50
N LEU A 131 -2.42 -16.65 -2.24
CA LEU A 131 -2.80 -17.55 -1.16
C LEU A 131 -4.31 -17.73 -1.01
N MET A 132 -5.10 -16.67 -1.15
CA MET A 132 -6.54 -16.71 -0.87
C MET A 132 -7.42 -17.14 -2.05
N PHE A 133 -6.97 -16.93 -3.29
CA PHE A 133 -7.78 -17.20 -4.48
C PHE A 133 -7.31 -18.40 -5.30
N LYS A 134 -6.57 -19.36 -4.69
CA LYS A 134 -6.03 -20.56 -5.36
C LYS A 134 -7.05 -21.22 -6.29
#